data_AF-A0A0C9YMH0-F1
#
_entry.id   AF-A0A0C9YMH0-F1
#
_cell.length_a   1.000
_cell.length_b   1.000
_cell.length_c   1.000
_cell.angle_alpha   90.00
_cell.angle_beta   90.00
_cell.angle_gamma   90.00
#
_symmetry.space_group_name_H-M   'P 1'
#
loop_
_entity.id
_entity.type
_entity.pdbx_description
1 polymer ?
#
loop_
_entity_poly.entity_id
_entity_poly.type
_entity_poly.pdbx_seq_one_letter_code
_entity_poly.pdbx_strand_id
1 'polypeptide(L)'
;NDILQWLIDEKQESSTRQLTLRVLTINFASIHSTTNTVTQALYNLAAYPQYVGPLREEVDAIIREHGWTKEAIASMRKVDSFLAETQRLEGVLTSSVQRKAMKDLTLSDGTFVPKGTHLCVPTYVVHRDSAVYDNPGVFNPFRFSQINDDEDASARHQMVGVTQDYFPFGFGKHAWYGCTHL
;
A
#
# COMPACT_ATOMS: atom_id res chain seq x y z
N ASN A 1 3.79 25.16 -6.03
CA ASN A 1 2.89 24.01 -5.80
C ASN A 1 3.71 22.81 -5.36
N ASP A 2 4.02 22.76 -4.08
CA ASP A 2 4.60 21.61 -3.39
C ASP A 2 3.83 21.41 -2.08
N ILE A 3 4.21 20.38 -1.32
CA ILE A 3 3.52 20.04 -0.07
C ILE A 3 3.62 21.16 0.99
N LEU A 4 4.69 21.95 0.96
CA LEU A 4 4.86 23.07 1.89
C LEU A 4 3.88 24.19 1.56
N GLN A 5 3.75 24.53 0.28
CA GLN A 5 2.75 25.49 -0.19
C GLN A 5 1.33 25.03 0.15
N TRP A 6 1.01 23.75 -0.05
CA TRP A 6 -0.29 23.19 0.32
C TRP A 6 -0.56 23.30 1.83
N LEU A 7 0.41 22.97 2.69
CA LEU A 7 0.27 23.09 4.15
C LEU A 7 0.06 24.55 4.60
N ILE A 8 0.70 25.51 3.92
CA ILE A 8 0.51 26.95 4.18
C ILE A 8 -0.91 27.39 3.77
N ASP A 9 -1.38 26.94 2.61
CA ASP A 9 -2.68 27.31 2.05
C ASP A 9 -3.86 26.72 2.85
N GLU A 10 -3.69 25.51 3.43
CA GLU A 10 -4.69 24.83 4.26
C GLU A 10 -4.96 25.55 5.60
N LYS A 11 -4.10 26.51 6.01
CA LYS A 11 -4.20 27.32 7.25
C LYS A 11 -4.40 26.53 8.55
N GLN A 12 -4.21 25.21 8.55
CA GLN A 12 -4.31 24.38 9.75
C GLN A 12 -3.16 24.61 10.73
N GLU A 13 -2.01 25.09 10.24
CA GLU A 13 -0.81 25.31 11.03
C GLU A 13 -0.24 26.70 10.76
N SER A 14 0.01 27.45 11.82
CA SER A 14 0.39 28.87 11.71
C SER A 14 1.84 29.15 12.08
N SER A 15 2.53 28.21 12.75
CA SER A 15 3.93 28.40 13.14
C SER A 15 4.90 27.66 12.23
N THR A 16 6.03 28.28 11.92
CA THR A 16 7.14 27.68 11.17
C THR A 16 7.58 26.35 11.78
N ARG A 17 7.59 26.25 13.12
CA ARG A 17 7.97 25.02 13.83
C ARG A 17 7.02 23.85 13.54
N GLN A 18 5.71 24.09 13.52
CA GLN A 18 4.72 23.05 13.22
C GLN A 18 4.86 22.56 11.78
N LEU A 19 4.96 23.49 10.82
CA LEU A 19 5.19 23.17 9.41
C LEU A 19 6.46 22.34 9.22
N THR A 20 7.58 22.72 9.85
CA THR A 20 8.84 21.96 9.80
C THR A 20 8.68 20.54 10.37
N LEU A 21 8.04 20.38 11.53
CA LEU A 21 7.82 19.06 12.13
C LEU A 21 6.93 18.17 11.26
N ARG A 22 5.92 18.74 10.61
CA ARG A 22 5.02 18.00 9.73
C ARG A 22 5.72 17.54 8.46
N VAL A 23 6.49 18.41 7.81
CA VAL A 23 7.33 18.06 6.66
C VAL A 23 8.32 16.95 7.02
N LEU A 24 9.01 17.07 8.16
CA LEU A 24 9.94 16.04 8.65
C LEU A 24 9.25 14.70 8.87
N THR A 25 8.05 14.70 9.45
CA THR A 25 7.26 13.48 9.71
C THR A 25 6.84 12.80 8.41
N ILE A 26 6.37 13.59 7.44
CA ILE A 26 5.97 13.08 6.12
C ILE A 26 7.17 12.49 5.38
N ASN A 27 8.31 13.18 5.38
CA ASN A 27 9.53 12.69 4.76
C ASN A 27 9.99 11.37 5.40
N PHE A 28 10.03 11.30 6.73
CA PHE A 28 10.40 10.08 7.45
C PHE A 28 9.49 8.90 7.06
N ALA A 29 8.17 9.09 7.08
CA ALA A 29 7.22 8.03 6.73
C ALA A 29 7.32 7.59 5.25
N SER A 30 7.58 8.52 4.34
CA SER A 30 7.56 8.26 2.88
C SER A 30 8.87 7.65 2.37
N ILE A 31 10.02 8.05 2.92
CA ILE A 31 11.34 7.62 2.45
C ILE A 31 11.54 6.13 2.73
N HIS A 32 11.29 5.69 3.97
CA HIS A 32 11.58 4.32 4.38
C HIS A 32 10.70 3.29 3.66
N SER A 33 9.40 3.56 3.55
CA SER A 33 8.44 2.69 2.87
C SER A 33 8.77 2.54 1.38
N THR A 34 8.96 3.65 0.67
CA THR A 34 9.28 3.65 -0.77
C THR A 34 10.61 2.96 -1.04
N THR A 35 11.65 3.29 -0.27
CA THR A 35 12.99 2.70 -0.44
C THR A 35 12.94 1.18 -0.25
N ASN A 36 12.21 0.70 0.76
CA ASN A 36 12.06 -0.74 0.98
C ASN A 36 11.34 -1.41 -0.19
N THR A 37 10.17 -0.89 -0.60
CA THR A 37 9.39 -1.48 -1.70
C THR A 37 10.21 -1.58 -2.99
N VAL A 38 10.91 -0.51 -3.37
CA VAL A 38 11.75 -0.51 -4.58
C VAL A 38 12.92 -1.48 -4.45
N THR A 39 13.59 -1.49 -3.29
CA THR A 39 14.73 -2.40 -3.04
C THR A 39 14.29 -3.86 -3.14
N GLN A 40 13.19 -4.22 -2.50
CA GLN A 40 12.64 -5.58 -2.53
C GLN A 40 12.17 -5.95 -3.93
N ALA A 41 11.57 -5.02 -4.67
CA ALA A 41 11.17 -5.24 -6.06
C ALA A 41 12.38 -5.55 -6.95
N LEU A 42 13.50 -4.84 -6.77
CA LEU A 42 14.74 -5.12 -7.49
C LEU A 42 15.34 -6.49 -7.13
N TYR A 43 15.31 -6.88 -5.85
CA TYR A 43 15.72 -8.22 -5.43
C TYR A 43 14.83 -9.31 -6.04
N ASN A 44 13.52 -9.11 -6.07
CA ASN A 44 12.59 -10.02 -6.74
C ASN A 44 12.86 -10.11 -8.24
N LEU A 45 13.14 -9.00 -8.93
CA LEU A 45 13.51 -9.04 -10.35
C LEU A 45 14.83 -9.79 -10.58
N ALA A 46 15.81 -9.64 -9.69
CA ALA A 46 17.07 -10.37 -9.76
C ALA A 46 16.90 -11.87 -9.50
N ALA A 47 16.02 -12.24 -8.56
CA ALA A 47 15.72 -13.64 -8.23
C ALA A 47 14.83 -14.32 -9.29
N TYR A 48 13.96 -13.55 -9.96
CA TYR A 48 12.99 -14.05 -10.93
C TYR A 48 13.10 -13.33 -12.29
N PRO A 49 14.22 -13.48 -13.01
CA PRO A 49 14.49 -12.76 -14.26
C PRO A 49 13.47 -13.06 -15.37
N GLN A 50 12.75 -14.18 -15.30
CA GLN A 50 11.69 -14.54 -16.24
C GLN A 50 10.55 -13.52 -16.32
N TYR A 51 10.35 -12.69 -15.28
CA TYR A 51 9.30 -11.67 -15.26
C TYR A 51 9.74 -10.32 -15.85
N VAL A 52 11.04 -10.11 -16.09
CA VAL A 52 11.55 -8.85 -16.64
C VAL A 52 11.00 -8.59 -18.05
N GLY A 53 10.96 -9.62 -18.91
CA GLY A 53 10.44 -9.51 -20.27
C GLY A 53 8.97 -9.05 -20.30
N PRO A 54 8.05 -9.82 -19.67
CA PRO A 54 6.63 -9.46 -19.62
C PRO A 54 6.33 -8.07 -19.02
N LEU A 55 7.11 -7.63 -18.03
CA LEU A 55 6.98 -6.29 -17.44
C LEU A 55 7.46 -5.19 -18.41
N ARG A 56 8.59 -5.40 -19.08
CA ARG A 56 9.10 -4.44 -20.09
C ARG A 56 8.15 -4.33 -21.28
N GLU A 57 7.62 -5.45 -21.75
CA GLU A 57 6.63 -5.47 -22.84
C GLU A 57 5.39 -4.64 -22.51
N GLU A 58 4.86 -4.74 -21.29
CA GLU A 58 3.75 -3.89 -20.83
C GLU A 58 4.12 -2.41 -20.83
N VAL A 59 5.26 -2.07 -20.21
CA VAL A 59 5.72 -0.68 -20.14
C VAL A 59 5.94 -0.10 -21.53
N ASP A 60 6.65 -0.79 -22.41
CA ASP A 60 6.97 -0.31 -23.76
C ASP A 60 5.71 -0.13 -24.61
N ALA A 61 4.72 -1.02 -24.48
CA ALA A 61 3.45 -0.91 -25.20
C ALA A 61 2.66 0.34 -24.75
N ILE A 62 2.48 0.50 -23.44
CA ILE A 62 1.69 1.59 -22.86
C ILE A 62 2.36 2.95 -23.10
N ILE A 63 3.68 3.03 -22.89
CA ILE A 63 4.43 4.29 -23.11
C ILE A 63 4.45 4.67 -24.60
N ARG A 64 4.45 3.71 -25.52
CA ARG A 64 4.35 4.00 -26.96
C ARG A 64 3.01 4.63 -27.33
N GLU A 65 1.94 4.22 -26.66
CA GLU A 65 0.58 4.72 -26.93
C GLU A 65 0.31 6.07 -26.26
N HIS A 66 0.65 6.20 -24.97
CA HIS A 66 0.24 7.34 -24.15
C HIS A 66 1.39 8.27 -23.75
N GLY A 67 2.64 7.86 -23.97
CA GLY A 67 3.81 8.55 -23.41
C GLY A 67 3.91 8.36 -21.89
N TRP A 68 4.81 9.14 -21.25
CA TRP A 68 4.97 9.16 -19.80
C TRP A 68 3.92 10.05 -19.13
N THR A 69 2.68 9.58 -19.09
CA THR A 69 1.55 10.28 -18.45
C THR A 69 1.08 9.55 -17.19
N LYS A 70 0.21 10.19 -16.40
CA LYS A 70 -0.36 9.56 -15.19
C LYS A 70 -1.27 8.39 -15.58
N GLU A 71 -2.02 8.57 -16.65
CA GLU A 71 -2.94 7.59 -17.21
C GLU A 71 -2.18 6.36 -17.73
N ALA A 72 -1.00 6.57 -18.31
CA ALA A 72 -0.09 5.49 -18.71
C ALA A 72 0.36 4.66 -17.49
N ILE A 73 0.84 5.32 -16.43
CA ILE A 73 1.29 4.63 -15.21
C ILE A 73 0.14 3.85 -14.57
N ALA A 74 -1.05 4.45 -14.49
CA ALA A 74 -2.24 3.79 -13.94
C ALA A 74 -2.69 2.56 -14.74
N SER A 75 -2.34 2.49 -16.02
CA SER A 75 -2.66 1.36 -16.91
C SER A 75 -1.68 0.19 -16.80
N MET A 76 -0.55 0.33 -16.08
CA MET A 76 0.48 -0.72 -15.95
C MET A 76 0.10 -1.80 -14.92
N ARG A 77 -0.89 -2.64 -15.26
CA ARG A 77 -1.48 -3.63 -14.34
C ARG A 77 -0.47 -4.68 -13.84
N LYS A 78 0.45 -5.17 -14.69
CA LYS A 78 1.45 -6.18 -14.28
C LYS A 78 2.52 -5.55 -13.41
N VAL A 79 2.98 -4.34 -13.71
CA VAL A 79 3.93 -3.61 -12.85
C VAL A 79 3.30 -3.38 -11.47
N ASP A 80 2.07 -2.89 -11.43
CA ASP A 80 1.37 -2.64 -10.18
C ASP A 80 1.17 -3.94 -9.36
N SER A 81 0.72 -5.02 -10.01
CA SER A 81 0.60 -6.35 -9.38
C SER A 81 1.95 -6.88 -8.85
N PHE A 82 3.04 -6.67 -9.59
CA PHE A 82 4.38 -7.11 -9.16
C PHE A 82 4.82 -6.39 -7.88
N LEU A 83 4.57 -5.08 -7.81
CA LEU A 83 4.87 -4.29 -6.63
C LEU A 83 3.95 -4.64 -5.46
N ALA A 84 2.67 -4.91 -5.73
CA ALA A 84 1.71 -5.35 -4.72
C ALA A 84 2.10 -6.69 -4.10
N GLU A 85 2.45 -7.69 -4.90
CA GLU A 85 2.93 -8.99 -4.39
C GLU A 85 4.26 -8.85 -3.63
N THR A 86 5.15 -7.97 -4.10
CA THR A 86 6.39 -7.65 -3.39
C THR A 86 6.08 -7.09 -2.00
N GLN A 87 5.12 -6.17 -1.88
CA GLN A 87 4.71 -5.64 -0.57
C GLN A 87 3.99 -6.66 0.30
N ARG A 88 3.19 -7.56 -0.30
CA ARG A 88 2.49 -8.61 0.43
C ARG A 88 3.48 -9.51 1.19
N LEU A 89 4.55 -9.93 0.51
CA LEU A 89 5.57 -10.81 1.07
C LEU A 89 6.66 -10.06 1.85
N GLU A 90 7.20 -8.96 1.31
CA GLU A 90 8.40 -8.29 1.81
C GLU A 90 8.11 -6.89 2.39
N GLY A 91 6.85 -6.60 2.72
CA GLY A 91 6.42 -5.33 3.29
C GLY A 91 7.07 -5.03 4.64
N VAL A 92 7.30 -3.74 4.90
CA VAL A 92 7.99 -3.24 6.12
C VAL A 92 7.19 -3.52 7.40
N LEU A 93 5.86 -3.53 7.31
CA LEU A 93 4.97 -3.59 8.47
C LEU A 93 4.45 -5.00 8.70
N THR A 94 4.83 -5.59 9.84
CA THR A 94 4.33 -6.91 10.27
C THR A 94 2.93 -6.83 10.89
N SER A 95 2.55 -5.65 11.39
CA SER A 95 1.25 -5.34 11.95
C SER A 95 0.80 -3.95 11.52
N SER A 96 -0.49 -3.78 11.30
CA SER A 96 -1.10 -2.52 10.83
C SER A 96 -2.30 -2.12 11.69
N VAL A 97 -2.94 -1.00 11.36
CA VAL A 97 -4.16 -0.50 12.01
C VAL A 97 -4.03 -0.43 13.53
N GLN A 98 -2.91 0.11 14.01
CA GLN A 98 -2.68 0.25 15.44
C GLN A 98 -3.68 1.24 16.06
N ARG A 99 -4.40 0.81 17.10
CA ARG A 99 -5.40 1.59 17.82
C ARG A 99 -5.25 1.37 19.32
N LYS A 100 -5.60 2.39 20.10
CA LYS A 100 -5.77 2.27 21.55
C LYS A 100 -7.24 2.43 21.88
N ALA A 101 -7.79 1.49 22.64
CA ALA A 101 -9.15 1.59 23.16
C ALA A 101 -9.22 2.77 24.15
N MET A 102 -9.92 3.84 23.77
CA MET A 102 -10.06 5.03 24.62
C MET A 102 -11.15 4.89 25.68
N LYS A 103 -12.00 3.86 25.54
CA LYS A 103 -13.05 3.43 26.47
C LYS A 103 -13.22 1.91 26.36
N ASP A 104 -13.87 1.32 27.35
CA ASP A 104 -14.31 -0.07 27.28
C ASP A 104 -15.27 -0.23 26.09
N LEU A 105 -15.10 -1.31 25.32
CA LEU A 105 -15.94 -1.60 24.17
C LEU A 105 -16.06 -3.11 23.97
N THR A 106 -17.21 -3.55 23.46
CA THR A 106 -17.44 -4.93 23.04
C THR A 106 -17.52 -4.97 21.52
N LEU A 107 -16.72 -5.82 20.89
CA LEU A 107 -16.72 -6.03 19.45
C LEU A 107 -17.99 -6.79 19.01
N SER A 108 -18.28 -6.79 17.71
CA SER A 108 -19.48 -7.44 17.14
C SER A 108 -19.53 -8.95 17.36
N ASP A 109 -18.38 -9.59 17.58
CA ASP A 109 -18.23 -11.01 17.91
C ASP A 109 -18.40 -11.30 19.42
N GLY A 110 -18.65 -10.27 20.24
CA GLY A 110 -18.78 -10.38 21.70
C GLY A 110 -17.48 -10.20 22.48
N THR A 111 -16.33 -10.02 21.82
CA THR A 111 -15.04 -9.81 22.50
C THR A 111 -15.02 -8.50 23.26
N PHE A 112 -14.83 -8.56 24.59
CA PHE A 112 -14.69 -7.38 25.44
C PHE A 112 -13.26 -6.83 25.42
N VAL A 113 -13.11 -5.55 25.14
CA VAL A 113 -11.84 -4.83 25.07
C VAL A 113 -11.82 -3.72 26.13
N PRO A 114 -11.00 -3.85 27.19
CA PRO A 114 -10.85 -2.82 28.21
C PRO A 114 -10.21 -1.54 27.67
N LYS A 115 -10.57 -0.39 28.25
CA LYS A 115 -9.91 0.89 28.04
C LYS A 115 -8.40 0.76 28.28
N GLY A 116 -7.63 1.34 27.39
CA GLY A 116 -6.17 1.33 27.41
C GLY A 116 -5.54 0.20 26.60
N THR A 117 -6.31 -0.81 26.19
CA THR A 117 -5.85 -1.92 25.35
C THR A 117 -5.39 -1.43 23.99
N HIS A 118 -4.27 -1.95 23.50
CA HIS A 118 -3.79 -1.70 22.14
C HIS A 118 -4.26 -2.83 21.23
N LEU A 119 -4.86 -2.48 20.11
CA LEU A 119 -5.33 -3.37 19.06
C LEU A 119 -4.49 -3.13 17.80
N CYS A 120 -4.22 -4.19 17.06
CA CYS A 120 -3.61 -4.13 15.74
C CYS A 120 -4.10 -5.30 14.90
N VAL A 121 -3.93 -5.20 13.59
CA VAL A 121 -4.19 -6.30 12.65
C VAL A 121 -2.86 -6.96 12.30
N PRO A 122 -2.72 -8.29 12.43
CA PRO A 122 -1.49 -9.00 12.15
C PRO A 122 -1.30 -9.19 10.64
N THR A 123 -0.99 -8.10 9.92
CA THR A 123 -0.87 -8.07 8.45
C THR A 123 0.02 -9.18 7.90
N TYR A 124 1.18 -9.44 8.52
CA TYR A 124 2.09 -10.49 8.05
C TYR A 124 1.43 -11.88 8.00
N VAL A 125 0.60 -12.18 8.99
CA VAL A 125 -0.11 -13.47 9.12
C VAL A 125 -1.26 -13.52 8.12
N VAL A 126 -2.08 -12.47 8.04
CA VAL A 126 -3.21 -12.39 7.09
C VAL A 126 -2.72 -12.52 5.65
N HIS A 127 -1.66 -11.79 5.30
CA HIS A 127 -1.04 -11.88 3.99
C HIS A 127 -0.52 -13.28 3.66
N ARG A 128 -0.27 -14.14 4.66
CA ARG A 128 0.24 -15.51 4.50
C ARG A 128 -0.80 -16.58 4.81
N ASP A 129 -2.06 -16.20 4.99
CA ASP A 129 -3.12 -17.13 5.29
C ASP A 129 -3.57 -17.85 4.02
N SER A 130 -3.54 -19.18 4.05
CA SER A 130 -4.03 -20.03 2.94
C SER A 130 -5.55 -19.99 2.77
N ALA A 131 -6.29 -19.50 3.77
CA ALA A 131 -7.72 -19.25 3.63
C ALA A 131 -8.01 -18.00 2.77
N VAL A 132 -7.01 -17.11 2.62
CA VAL A 132 -7.13 -15.85 1.88
C VAL A 132 -6.40 -15.93 0.54
N TYR A 133 -5.18 -16.48 0.52
CA TYR A 133 -4.33 -16.55 -0.66
C TYR A 133 -3.94 -17.98 -0.99
N ASP A 134 -4.19 -18.40 -2.23
CA ASP A 134 -3.66 -19.66 -2.76
C ASP A 134 -2.13 -19.62 -2.81
N ASN A 135 -1.48 -20.66 -2.27
CA ASN A 135 -0.02 -20.76 -2.14
C ASN A 135 0.59 -19.47 -1.55
N PRO A 136 0.24 -19.13 -0.31
CA PRO A 136 0.50 -17.80 0.26
C PRO A 136 1.99 -17.49 0.42
N GLY A 137 2.82 -18.52 0.58
CA GLY A 137 4.29 -18.39 0.69
C GLY A 137 5.02 -18.29 -0.65
N VAL A 138 4.32 -18.44 -1.78
CA VAL A 138 4.92 -18.38 -3.11
C VAL A 138 4.76 -16.97 -3.67
N PHE A 139 5.86 -16.39 -4.16
CA PHE A 139 5.83 -15.13 -4.89
C PHE A 139 5.16 -15.33 -6.25
N ASN A 140 3.93 -14.84 -6.40
CA ASN A 140 3.20 -14.82 -7.66
C ASN A 140 3.03 -13.35 -8.12
N PRO A 141 3.92 -12.81 -8.97
CA PRO A 141 3.93 -11.38 -9.29
C PRO A 141 2.69 -10.90 -10.04
N PHE A 142 1.92 -11.80 -10.65
CA PHE A 142 0.71 -11.47 -11.41
C PHE A 142 -0.57 -11.86 -10.68
N ARG A 143 -0.48 -12.17 -9.38
CA ARG A 143 -1.62 -12.53 -8.52
C ARG A 143 -2.74 -11.50 -8.58
N PHE A 144 -2.40 -10.21 -8.61
CA PHE A 144 -3.37 -9.12 -8.57
C PHE A 144 -3.78 -8.65 -9.98
N SER A 145 -2.98 -8.93 -11.01
CA SER A 145 -3.35 -8.62 -12.40
C SER A 145 -4.22 -9.67 -13.07
N GLN A 146 -4.25 -10.90 -12.55
CA GLN A 146 -5.08 -12.01 -13.05
C GLN A 146 -6.50 -12.06 -12.47
N ILE A 147 -6.81 -11.22 -11.47
CA ILE A 147 -8.16 -11.14 -10.91
C ILE A 147 -9.02 -10.42 -11.95
N ASN A 148 -10.04 -11.15 -12.45
CA ASN A 148 -10.88 -10.84 -13.62
C ASN A 148 -11.40 -9.38 -13.68
N ASP A 149 -11.73 -8.97 -14.90
CA ASP A 149 -12.27 -7.67 -15.33
C ASP A 149 -13.67 -7.31 -14.76
N ASP A 150 -13.90 -7.55 -13.47
CA ASP A 150 -14.88 -6.75 -12.75
C ASP A 150 -14.21 -5.39 -12.46
N GLU A 151 -14.69 -4.31 -13.08
CA GLU A 151 -14.15 -2.95 -12.92
C GLU A 151 -14.01 -2.56 -11.44
N ASP A 152 -14.90 -3.08 -10.59
CA ASP A 152 -14.94 -2.87 -9.15
C ASP A 152 -13.85 -3.65 -8.37
N ALA A 153 -13.34 -4.76 -8.95
CA ALA A 153 -12.22 -5.52 -8.42
C ALA A 153 -10.87 -4.93 -8.86
N SER A 154 -10.78 -4.33 -10.04
CA SER A 154 -9.56 -3.68 -10.55
C SER A 154 -9.04 -2.57 -9.63
N ALA A 155 -9.92 -1.69 -9.14
CA ALA A 155 -9.55 -0.63 -8.19
C ALA A 155 -9.15 -1.17 -6.81
N ARG A 156 -9.67 -2.34 -6.41
CA ARG A 156 -9.43 -2.97 -5.11
C ARG A 156 -8.06 -3.65 -5.02
N HIS A 157 -7.49 -4.07 -6.14
CA HIS A 157 -6.23 -4.84 -6.17
C HIS A 157 -5.03 -4.02 -6.64
N GLN A 158 -5.16 -2.69 -6.67
CA GLN A 158 -4.01 -1.82 -6.87
C GLN A 158 -3.01 -1.96 -5.72
N MET A 159 -1.73 -1.72 -5.98
CA MET A 159 -0.69 -1.73 -4.94
C MET A 159 -1.05 -0.84 -3.75
N VAL A 160 -1.68 0.30 -4.02
CA VAL A 160 -2.16 1.27 -3.03
C VAL A 160 -3.60 1.02 -2.57
N GLY A 161 -4.28 0.07 -3.21
CA GLY A 161 -5.62 -0.36 -2.87
C GLY A 161 -5.67 -0.95 -1.47
N VAL A 162 -6.78 -0.71 -0.78
CA VAL A 162 -7.03 -1.22 0.56
C VAL A 162 -8.29 -2.07 0.52
N THR A 163 -8.14 -3.36 0.72
CA THR A 163 -9.25 -4.32 0.91
C THR A 163 -9.22 -4.89 2.32
N GLN A 164 -10.20 -5.74 2.65
CA GLN A 164 -10.21 -6.44 3.93
C GLN A 164 -9.03 -7.41 4.09
N ASP A 165 -8.43 -7.81 2.96
CA ASP A 165 -7.43 -8.88 2.90
C ASP A 165 -6.06 -8.40 2.42
N TYR A 166 -6.01 -7.23 1.77
CA TYR A 166 -4.79 -6.55 1.32
C TYR A 166 -4.80 -5.09 1.79
N PHE A 167 -4.00 -4.76 2.81
CA PHE A 167 -4.00 -3.43 3.44
C PHE A 167 -2.58 -3.02 3.86
N PRO A 168 -1.63 -2.94 2.90
CA PRO A 168 -0.22 -2.63 3.17
C PRO A 168 -0.03 -1.24 3.82
N PHE A 169 -0.98 -0.32 3.60
CA PHE A 169 -0.95 1.04 4.12
C PHE A 169 -1.99 1.32 5.21
N GLY A 170 -2.56 0.27 5.81
CA GLY A 170 -3.59 0.36 6.84
C GLY A 170 -5.01 0.45 6.29
N PHE A 171 -5.98 0.65 7.19
CA PHE A 171 -7.42 0.60 6.88
C PHE A 171 -8.20 1.73 7.59
N GLY A 172 -9.23 2.25 6.91
CA GLY A 172 -10.15 3.28 7.43
C GLY A 172 -9.54 4.68 7.54
N LYS A 173 -10.06 5.51 8.46
CA LYS A 173 -9.70 6.95 8.62
C LYS A 173 -8.23 7.25 8.92
N HIS A 174 -7.42 6.23 9.20
CA HIS A 174 -5.98 6.36 9.42
C HIS A 174 -5.16 5.49 8.47
N ALA A 175 -5.73 5.06 7.35
CA ALA A 175 -4.94 4.59 6.22
C ALA A 175 -4.06 5.75 5.72
N TRP A 176 -2.90 5.43 5.16
CA TRP A 176 -1.96 6.43 4.67
C TRP A 176 -2.66 7.43 3.73
N TYR A 177 -2.44 8.72 3.96
CA TYR A 177 -3.14 9.81 3.26
C TYR A 177 -3.01 9.73 1.73
N GLY A 178 -1.88 9.24 1.22
CA GLY A 178 -1.65 9.07 -0.22
C GLY A 178 -2.46 7.94 -0.88
N CYS A 179 -3.09 7.05 -0.10
CA CYS A 179 -3.84 5.90 -0.62
C CYS A 179 -5.37 6.09 -0.53
N THR A 180 -5.85 7.16 0.15
CA THR A 180 -7.29 7.38 0.40
C THR A 180 -7.91 8.49 -0.45
N HIS A 181 -7.10 9.18 -1.26
CA HIS A 181 -7.50 10.32 -2.09
C HIS A 181 -7.10 10.15 -3.57
N LEU A 182 -6.85 8.90 -4.00
CA LEU A 182 -6.70 8.53 -5.41
C LEU A 182 -8.06 8.08 -5.97
#